data_AF-A0A8T5TSK4-F1
#
_entry.id   AF-A0A8T5TSK4-F1
#
_cell.length_a   1.000
_cell.length_b   1.000
_cell.length_c   1.000
_cell.angle_alpha   90.00
_cell.angle_beta   90.00
_cell.angle_gamma   90.00
#
_symmetry.space_group_name_H-M   'P 1'
#
loop_
_entity.id
_entity.type
_entity.pdbx_description
1 polymer ?
#
loop_
_entity_poly.entity_id
_entity_poly.type
_entity_poly.pdbx_seq_one_letter_code
_entity_poly.pdbx_strand_id
1 'polypeptide(L)'
;EIKNKIKILFQKDLNNINFERVEQHFSSEIDYTKLKLEMQLLADKILQKINYQQILNMNYKAFTAGLIYYIGQTLDNRKIFTQSIVEQTSRFSSTTIRKKYHILIDILGDPSEFNL
;
A
#
# COMPACT_ATOMS: atom_id res chain seq x y z
N GLU A 1 -1.03 1.25 19.29
CA GLU A 1 0.39 0.97 18.98
C GLU A 1 0.61 0.37 17.58
N ILE A 2 -0.06 -0.73 17.20
CA ILE A 2 0.19 -1.41 15.91
C ILE A 2 -0.11 -0.57 14.66
N LYS A 3 -1.16 0.27 14.67
CA LYS A 3 -1.49 1.18 13.55
C LYS A 3 -0.36 2.17 13.27
N ASN A 4 0.30 2.70 14.30
CA ASN A 4 1.46 3.57 14.13
C ASN A 4 2.65 2.83 13.54
N LYS A 5 2.89 1.57 13.95
CA LYS A 5 3.94 0.73 13.34
C LYS A 5 3.67 0.50 11.86
N ILE A 6 2.41 0.24 11.48
CA ILE A 6 1.99 0.09 10.08
C ILE A 6 2.23 1.40 9.31
N LYS A 7 1.83 2.55 9.86
CA LYS A 7 2.01 3.87 9.23
C LYS A 7 3.48 4.20 8.96
N ILE A 8 4.35 4.01 9.95
CA ILE A 8 5.79 4.25 9.81
C ILE A 8 6.40 3.32 8.76
N LEU A 9 6.06 2.04 8.81
CA LEU A 9 6.58 1.07 7.83
C LEU A 9 6.06 1.34 6.42
N PHE A 10 4.78 1.72 6.29
CA PHE A 10 4.18 2.07 5.00
C PHE A 10 4.93 3.23 4.35
N GLN A 11 5.18 4.30 5.10
CA GLN A 11 5.94 5.45 4.61
C GLN A 11 7.35 5.03 4.19
N LYS A 12 8.04 4.22 5.00
CA LYS A 12 9.38 3.74 4.71
C LYS A 12 9.42 2.89 3.42
N ASP A 13 8.55 1.90 3.32
CA ASP A 13 8.55 0.95 2.21
C ASP A 13 8.11 1.61 0.90
N LEU A 14 7.16 2.56 0.97
CA LEU A 14 6.75 3.38 -0.18
C LEU A 14 7.88 4.30 -0.66
N ASN A 15 8.62 4.93 0.27
CA ASN A 15 9.73 5.80 -0.08
C ASN A 15 10.93 5.05 -0.66
N ASN A 16 11.06 3.75 -0.40
CA ASN A 16 12.06 2.89 -1.00
C ASN A 16 11.72 2.45 -2.44
N ILE A 17 10.51 2.77 -2.93
CA ILE A 17 10.17 2.57 -4.33
C ILE A 17 10.76 3.75 -5.11
N ASN A 18 11.89 3.53 -5.75
CA ASN A 18 12.60 4.56 -6.49
C ASN A 18 11.83 5.01 -7.74
N PHE A 19 11.99 6.29 -8.10
CA PHE A 19 11.31 6.89 -9.24
C PHE A 19 11.66 6.22 -10.56
N GLU A 20 12.91 5.82 -10.79
CA GLU A 20 13.38 5.24 -12.06
C GLU A 20 12.65 3.93 -12.40
N ARG A 21 12.05 3.25 -11.41
CA ARG A 21 11.27 2.02 -11.64
C ARG A 21 9.87 2.29 -12.16
N VAL A 22 9.36 3.50 -11.96
CA VAL A 22 7.99 3.89 -12.28
C VAL A 22 7.91 5.12 -13.18
N GLU A 23 9.05 5.71 -13.57
CA GLU A 23 9.15 6.96 -14.33
C GLU A 23 8.32 6.96 -15.60
N GLN A 24 8.19 5.81 -16.28
CA GLN A 24 7.36 5.63 -17.47
C GLN A 24 5.85 5.94 -17.26
N HIS A 25 5.42 6.06 -16.00
CA HIS A 25 4.04 6.37 -15.62
C HIS A 25 3.86 7.82 -15.14
N PHE A 26 4.91 8.64 -15.11
CA PHE A 26 4.88 9.99 -14.58
C PHE A 26 5.59 10.98 -15.50
N SER A 27 5.11 12.21 -15.53
CA SER A 27 5.75 13.31 -16.26
C SER A 27 6.96 13.87 -15.50
N SER A 28 7.02 13.68 -14.18
CA SER A 28 8.09 14.18 -13.32
C SER A 28 8.19 13.42 -11.99
N GLU A 29 9.35 13.48 -11.34
CA GLU A 29 9.54 12.96 -9.97
C GLU A 29 8.67 13.71 -8.94
N ILE A 30 8.34 14.97 -9.22
CA ILE A 30 7.44 15.78 -8.38
C ILE A 30 6.04 15.15 -8.35
N ASP A 31 5.52 14.71 -9.50
CA ASP A 31 4.19 14.08 -9.58
C ASP A 31 4.18 12.72 -8.86
N TYR A 32 5.27 11.96 -8.97
CA TYR A 32 5.43 10.75 -8.18
C TYR A 32 5.47 11.03 -6.67
N THR A 33 6.14 12.10 -6.25
CA THR A 33 6.19 12.51 -4.85
C THR A 33 4.82 12.93 -4.32
N LYS A 34 4.02 13.66 -5.12
CA LYS A 34 2.63 13.99 -4.77
C LYS A 34 1.79 12.72 -4.58
N LEU A 35 1.90 11.77 -5.50
CA LEU A 35 1.20 10.49 -5.38
C LEU A 35 1.58 9.74 -4.10
N LYS A 36 2.87 9.70 -3.75
CA LYS A 36 3.31 9.06 -2.49
C LYS A 36 2.68 9.70 -1.26
N LEU A 37 2.51 11.02 -1.26
CA LEU A 37 1.84 11.74 -0.16
C LEU A 37 0.35 11.40 -0.12
N GLU A 38 -0.33 11.37 -1.27
CA GLU A 38 -1.75 10.96 -1.36
C GLU A 38 -1.96 9.54 -0.83
N MET A 39 -1.08 8.59 -1.22
CA MET A 39 -1.12 7.22 -0.71
C MET A 39 -0.93 7.15 0.80
N GLN A 40 -0.04 7.98 1.39
CA GLN A 40 0.16 8.03 2.84
C GLN A 40 -1.08 8.57 3.57
N LEU A 41 -1.74 9.60 3.02
CA LEU A 41 -2.99 10.13 3.55
C LEU A 41 -4.12 9.09 3.47
N LEU A 42 -4.21 8.37 2.35
CA LEU A 42 -5.18 7.31 2.16
C LEU A 42 -4.93 6.13 3.12
N ALA A 43 -3.68 5.75 3.34
CA ALA A 43 -3.31 4.73 4.32
C ALA A 43 -3.78 5.13 5.73
N ASP A 44 -3.64 6.40 6.11
CA ASP A 44 -4.11 6.89 7.41
C ASP A 44 -5.64 6.79 7.53
N LYS A 45 -6.38 7.21 6.50
CA LYS A 45 -7.85 7.07 6.43
C LYS A 45 -8.27 5.59 6.54
N ILE A 46 -7.61 4.69 5.81
CA ILE A 46 -7.89 3.25 5.85
C ILE A 46 -7.64 2.69 7.25
N LEU A 47 -6.49 3.03 7.86
CA LEU A 47 -6.16 2.56 9.20
C LEU A 47 -7.15 3.04 10.26
N GLN A 48 -7.80 4.17 10.07
CA GLN A 48 -8.89 4.62 10.94
C GLN A 48 -10.15 3.74 10.81
N LYS A 49 -10.48 3.29 9.59
CA LYS A 49 -11.63 2.40 9.32
C LYS A 49 -11.45 0.98 9.85
N ILE A 50 -10.22 0.46 9.86
CA ILE A 50 -9.93 -0.91 10.27
C ILE A 50 -10.01 -1.06 11.79
N ASN A 51 -10.78 -2.03 12.28
CA ASN A 51 -10.85 -2.34 13.71
C ASN A 51 -9.51 -2.91 14.20
N TYR A 52 -9.07 -2.48 15.38
CA TYR A 52 -7.84 -2.97 16.01
C TYR A 52 -7.79 -4.51 16.11
N GLN A 53 -8.92 -5.16 16.43
CA GLN A 53 -8.99 -6.61 16.55
C GLN A 53 -8.68 -7.34 15.23
N GLN A 54 -8.99 -6.73 14.08
CA GLN A 54 -8.72 -7.32 12.77
C GLN A 54 -7.22 -7.38 12.45
N ILE A 55 -6.42 -6.50 13.04
CA ILE A 55 -4.97 -6.37 12.73
C ILE A 55 -4.06 -6.80 13.89
N LEU A 56 -4.58 -6.93 15.11
CA LEU A 56 -3.79 -7.22 16.32
C LEU A 56 -2.95 -8.50 16.20
N ASN A 57 -3.55 -9.57 15.68
CA ASN A 57 -2.91 -10.89 15.58
C ASN A 57 -2.23 -11.11 14.22
N MET A 58 -2.20 -10.09 13.37
CA MET A 58 -1.58 -10.18 12.05
C MET A 58 -0.10 -9.82 12.10
N ASN A 59 0.69 -10.42 11.20
CA ASN A 59 2.02 -9.91 10.90
C ASN A 59 1.88 -8.53 10.24
N TYR A 60 2.11 -7.47 11.02
CA TYR A 60 1.94 -6.09 10.56
C TYR A 60 2.84 -5.73 9.38
N LYS A 61 4.03 -6.36 9.23
CA LYS A 61 4.92 -6.10 8.10
C LYS A 61 4.34 -6.65 6.80
N ALA A 62 3.87 -7.89 6.83
CA ALA A 62 3.20 -8.49 5.68
C ALA A 62 1.90 -7.75 5.34
N PHE A 63 1.16 -7.32 6.38
CA PHE A 63 -0.02 -6.48 6.23
C PHE A 63 0.31 -5.15 5.52
N THR A 64 1.38 -4.46 5.94
CA THR A 64 1.84 -3.22 5.28
C THR A 64 2.13 -3.42 3.80
N ALA A 65 2.80 -4.52 3.43
CA ALA A 65 3.06 -4.85 2.02
C ALA A 65 1.75 -5.04 1.24
N GLY A 66 0.78 -5.76 1.82
CA GLY A 66 -0.57 -5.88 1.26
C GLY A 66 -1.28 -4.53 1.13
N LEU A 67 -1.11 -3.63 2.10
CA LEU A 67 -1.72 -2.30 2.12
C LEU A 67 -1.18 -1.38 1.03
N ILE A 68 0.14 -1.39 0.79
CA ILE A 68 0.75 -0.66 -0.32
C ILE A 68 0.16 -1.14 -1.65
N TYR A 69 0.08 -2.46 -1.82
CA TYR A 69 -0.50 -3.03 -3.03
C TYR A 69 -1.99 -2.67 -3.18
N TYR A 70 -2.79 -2.81 -2.12
CA TYR A 70 -4.22 -2.44 -2.11
C TYR A 70 -4.43 -1.00 -2.54
N ILE A 71 -3.72 -0.04 -1.92
CA ILE A 71 -3.81 1.38 -2.26
C ILE A 71 -3.33 1.62 -3.69
N GLY A 72 -2.27 0.93 -4.13
CA GLY A 72 -1.84 0.98 -5.52
C GLY A 72 -2.91 0.55 -6.53
N GLN A 73 -3.83 -0.35 -6.14
CA GLN A 73 -4.95 -0.78 -6.96
C GLN A 73 -6.15 0.17 -6.95
N THR A 74 -6.20 1.15 -6.03
CA THR A 74 -7.22 2.22 -6.04
C THR A 74 -6.87 3.35 -7.01
N LEU A 75 -5.64 3.36 -7.54
CA LEU A 75 -5.18 4.40 -8.48
C LEU A 75 -5.76 4.18 -9.87
N ASP A 76 -5.99 5.27 -10.60
CA ASP A 76 -6.42 5.22 -12.01
C ASP A 76 -5.47 4.36 -12.86
N ASN A 77 -4.16 4.46 -12.60
CA ASN A 77 -3.14 3.63 -13.22
C ASN A 77 -2.64 2.54 -12.27
N ARG A 78 -3.42 1.45 -12.17
CA ARG A 78 -3.13 0.27 -11.33
C ARG A 78 -1.81 -0.46 -11.65
N LYS A 79 -1.18 -0.14 -12.79
CA LYS A 79 0.08 -0.76 -13.24
C LYS A 79 1.31 -0.19 -12.53
N ILE A 80 1.18 0.93 -11.82
CA ILE A 80 2.31 1.59 -11.14
C ILE A 80 2.83 0.73 -9.98
N PHE A 81 1.94 0.20 -9.14
CA PHE A 81 2.32 -0.58 -7.96
C PHE A 81 1.97 -2.05 -8.14
N THR A 82 2.72 -2.72 -9.02
CA THR A 82 2.60 -4.17 -9.20
C THR A 82 3.10 -4.93 -7.98
N GLN A 83 2.70 -6.21 -7.85
CA GLN A 83 3.22 -7.11 -6.80
C GLN A 83 4.76 -7.18 -6.81
N SER A 84 5.37 -7.15 -8.00
CA SER A 84 6.84 -7.20 -8.15
C SER A 84 7.53 -5.96 -7.58
N ILE A 85 6.94 -4.77 -7.75
CA ILE A 85 7.48 -3.52 -7.19
C ILE A 85 7.41 -3.53 -5.67
N VAL A 86 6.28 -4.00 -5.11
CA VAL A 86 6.10 -4.09 -3.65
C VAL A 86 6.97 -5.18 -3.01
N GLU A 87 7.21 -6.28 -3.71
CA GLU A 87 8.09 -7.37 -3.26
C GLU A 87 9.53 -6.88 -3.03
N GLN A 88 10.01 -5.99 -3.89
CA GLN A 88 11.38 -5.45 -3.81
C GLN A 88 11.61 -4.61 -2.56
N THR A 89 10.60 -3.88 -2.08
CA THR A 89 10.75 -3.02 -0.89
C THR A 89 10.38 -3.73 0.41
N SER A 90 9.36 -4.60 0.37
CA SER A 90 8.84 -5.26 1.56
C SER A 90 9.54 -6.57 1.92
N ARG A 91 10.29 -7.18 0.98
CA ARG A 91 10.92 -8.51 1.11
C ARG A 91 9.92 -9.65 1.36
N PHE A 92 8.65 -9.46 1.03
CA PHE A 92 7.63 -10.51 1.03
C PHE A 92 7.35 -10.99 -0.39
N SER A 93 7.16 -12.30 -0.55
CA SER A 93 6.80 -12.87 -1.85
C SER A 93 5.47 -12.32 -2.36
N SER A 94 5.34 -12.22 -3.69
CA SER A 94 4.08 -11.86 -4.36
C SER A 94 2.87 -12.65 -3.84
N THR A 95 3.03 -13.94 -3.52
CA THR A 95 1.97 -14.78 -2.92
C THR A 95 1.55 -14.27 -1.54
N THR A 96 2.49 -13.84 -0.71
CA THR A 96 2.20 -13.28 0.62
C THR A 96 1.49 -11.94 0.49
N ILE A 97 1.96 -11.07 -0.40
CA ILE A 97 1.35 -9.77 -0.70
C ILE A 97 -0.09 -9.98 -1.15
N ARG A 98 -0.33 -10.89 -2.10
CA ARG A 98 -1.66 -11.23 -2.60
C ARG A 98 -2.60 -11.74 -1.52
N LYS A 99 -2.13 -12.62 -0.63
CA LYS A 99 -2.93 -13.10 0.50
C LYS A 99 -3.36 -11.94 1.41
N LYS A 100 -2.47 -10.99 1.68
CA LYS A 100 -2.79 -9.83 2.54
C LYS A 100 -3.70 -8.82 1.83
N TYR A 101 -3.54 -8.66 0.53
CA TYR A 101 -4.45 -7.91 -0.33
C TYR A 101 -5.88 -8.44 -0.29
N HIS A 102 -6.08 -9.76 -0.38
CA HIS A 102 -7.43 -10.33 -0.28
C HIS A 102 -8.07 -10.09 1.09
N ILE A 103 -7.30 -10.18 2.18
CA ILE A 103 -7.84 -9.81 3.49
C ILE A 103 -8.24 -8.33 3.55
N LEU A 104 -7.50 -7.44 2.88
CA LEU A 104 -7.89 -6.04 2.78
C LEU A 104 -9.17 -5.85 1.97
N ILE A 105 -9.37 -6.61 0.90
CA ILE A 105 -10.65 -6.63 0.17
C ILE A 105 -11.79 -7.08 1.10
N ASP A 106 -11.60 -8.15 1.87
CA ASP A 106 -12.62 -8.65 2.79
C ASP A 106 -13.00 -7.62 3.86
N ILE A 107 -12.07 -6.71 4.22
CA ILE A 107 -12.28 -5.67 5.24
C ILE A 107 -12.82 -4.37 4.64
N LEU A 108 -12.33 -3.97 3.46
CA LEU A 108 -12.50 -2.62 2.90
C LEU A 108 -13.35 -2.57 1.64
N GLY A 109 -13.62 -3.72 1.01
CA GLY A 109 -14.28 -3.81 -0.29
C GLY A 109 -13.31 -3.81 -1.48
N ASP A 110 -13.87 -3.70 -2.68
CA ASP A 110 -13.09 -3.66 -3.92
C ASP A 110 -12.27 -2.34 -3.97
N PRO A 111 -10.94 -2.39 -4.18
CA PRO A 111 -10.12 -1.19 -4.29
C PRO A 111 -10.54 -0.25 -5.42
N SER A 112 -11.15 -0.77 -6.49
CA SER A 112 -11.63 0.05 -7.61
C SER A 112 -12.89 0.86 -7.29
N GLU A 113 -13.63 0.46 -6.26
CA GLU A 113 -14.80 1.17 -5.75
C GLU A 113 -14.45 2.03 -4.53
N PHE A 114 -13.17 2.05 -4.13
CA PHE A 114 -12.72 2.77 -2.95
C PHE A 114 -12.68 4.28 -3.24
N ASN A 115 -13.82 4.94 -3.04
CA ASN A 115 -13.95 6.38 -3.20
C ASN A 115 -13.06 7.12 -2.18
N LEU A 116 -12.21 8.01 -2.71
CA LEU A 116 -11.22 8.82 -2.00
C LEU A 116 -11.81 10.05 -1.29
#